data_AF-A0A2N3AHB9-F1
#
_entry.id   AF-A0A2N3AHB9-F1
#
_cell.length_a   1.000
_cell.length_b   1.000
_cell.length_c   1.000
_cell.angle_alpha   90.00
_cell.angle_beta   90.00
_cell.angle_gamma   90.00
#
_symmetry.space_group_name_H-M   'P 1'
#
loop_
_entity.id
_entity.type
_entity.pdbx_description
1 polymer ?
#
loop_
_entity_poly.entity_id
_entity_poly.type
_entity_poly.pdbx_seq_one_letter_code
_entity_poly.pdbx_strand_id
1 'polypeptide(L)'
;TTFFHYDEVKKFLADQKQRVLAIALDPLMETMVNIAHLSNKDKSIGLVCITDKFAQRVFQSIRQAGIKFLSFKFTISHDTNKVKKFLINTNIVITSPGRKKEVEKLISPQIPLIEFVYVPDKGSMSMLKLAILDIKREGGILEKI
;
A
#
# COMPACT_ATOMS: atom_id res chain seq x y z
N THR A 1 1.75 -14.10 3.02
CA THR A 1 1.65 -13.30 4.25
C THR A 1 2.87 -12.41 4.38
N THR A 2 2.88 -11.40 5.26
CA THR A 2 4.13 -10.67 5.58
C THR A 2 5.12 -11.62 6.25
N PHE A 3 6.43 -11.35 6.14
CA PHE A 3 7.46 -12.18 6.78
C PHE A 3 7.22 -12.41 8.28
N PHE A 4 6.65 -11.41 8.97
CA PHE A 4 6.35 -11.47 10.40
C PHE A 4 5.40 -12.60 10.82
N HIS A 5 4.51 -13.06 9.94
CA HIS A 5 3.57 -14.14 10.24
C HIS A 5 3.87 -15.41 9.46
N TYR A 6 5.06 -15.52 8.86
CA TYR A 6 5.40 -16.64 7.99
C TYR A 6 5.32 -17.98 8.74
N ASP A 7 5.96 -18.07 9.90
CA ASP A 7 6.01 -19.31 10.69
C ASP A 7 4.64 -19.72 11.23
N GLU A 8 3.82 -18.74 11.64
CA GLU A 8 2.45 -18.98 12.09
C GLU A 8 1.59 -19.57 10.97
N VAL A 9 1.65 -18.96 9.77
CA VAL A 9 0.92 -19.45 8.60
C VAL A 9 1.43 -20.82 8.16
N LYS A 10 2.76 -21.03 8.18
CA LYS A 10 3.37 -22.31 7.83
C LYS A 10 2.96 -23.42 8.80
N LYS A 11 2.90 -23.11 10.10
CA LYS A 11 2.43 -24.03 11.14
C LYS A 11 0.95 -24.36 10.98
N PHE A 12 0.11 -23.36 10.68
CA PHE A 12 -1.32 -23.57 10.44
C PHE A 12 -1.60 -24.45 9.21
N LEU A 13 -0.77 -24.35 8.17
CA LEU A 13 -0.92 -25.10 6.93
C LEU A 13 -0.09 -26.39 6.88
N ALA A 14 0.48 -26.83 8.01
CA ALA A 14 1.42 -27.96 8.06
C ALA A 14 0.85 -29.25 7.44
N ASP A 15 -0.44 -29.51 7.65
CA ASP A 15 -1.12 -30.72 7.16
C ASP A 15 -1.49 -30.67 5.67
N GLN A 16 -1.45 -29.48 5.04
CA GLN A 16 -1.95 -29.29 3.68
C GLN A 16 -0.86 -29.43 2.60
N LYS A 17 0.41 -29.69 2.97
CA LYS A 17 1.58 -29.74 2.05
C LYS A 17 1.65 -28.55 1.07
N GLN A 18 1.10 -27.40 1.45
CA GLN A 18 1.06 -26.22 0.59
C GLN A 18 2.37 -25.44 0.67
N ARG A 19 2.85 -24.94 -0.47
CA ARG A 19 3.98 -24.00 -0.51
C ARG A 19 3.53 -22.63 0.00
N VAL A 20 4.18 -22.15 1.05
CA VAL A 20 3.97 -20.80 1.60
C VAL A 20 5.12 -19.90 1.17
N LEU A 21 4.80 -18.75 0.57
CA LEU A 21 5.76 -17.72 0.22
C LEU A 21 5.50 -16.46 1.04
N ALA A 22 6.55 -15.98 1.73
CA ALA A 22 6.54 -14.67 2.36
C ALA A 22 6.87 -13.59 1.33
N ILE A 23 6.11 -12.51 1.34
CA ILE A 23 6.28 -11.38 0.41
C ILE A 23 6.41 -10.10 1.25
N ALA A 24 7.51 -9.38 1.03
CA ALA A 24 7.68 -8.01 1.52
C ALA A 24 7.02 -7.04 0.54
N LEU A 25 6.53 -5.93 1.08
CA LEU A 25 5.80 -4.92 0.34
C LEU A 25 6.41 -3.56 0.60
N ASP A 26 6.81 -2.88 -0.48
CA ASP A 26 7.32 -1.53 -0.46
C ASP A 26 6.33 -0.57 -1.12
N PRO A 27 6.31 0.72 -0.73
CA PRO A 27 5.60 1.73 -1.48
C PRO A 27 6.22 1.87 -2.88
N LEU A 28 5.39 2.14 -3.89
CA LEU A 28 5.89 2.44 -5.22
C LEU A 28 6.81 3.68 -5.16
N MET A 29 8.03 3.56 -5.70
CA MET A 29 9.04 4.62 -5.63
C MET A 29 8.54 5.94 -6.22
N GLU A 30 7.85 5.88 -7.36
CA GLU A 30 7.27 7.05 -8.02
C GLU A 30 6.29 7.78 -7.11
N THR A 31 5.43 7.06 -6.38
CA THR A 31 4.52 7.63 -5.38
C THR A 31 5.29 8.39 -4.31
N MET A 32 6.38 7.81 -3.78
CA MET A 32 7.19 8.45 -2.74
C MET A 32 7.89 9.71 -3.23
N VAL A 33 8.44 9.68 -4.45
CA VAL A 33 9.06 10.84 -5.11
C VAL A 33 8.04 11.96 -5.32
N ASN A 34 6.83 11.62 -5.79
CA ASN A 34 5.76 12.59 -5.98
C ASN A 34 5.34 13.27 -4.67
N ILE A 35 5.21 12.51 -3.58
CA ILE A 35 4.92 13.07 -2.25
C ILE A 35 6.06 13.98 -1.78
N ALA A 36 7.32 13.55 -1.96
CA ALA A 36 8.49 14.32 -1.55
C ALA A 36 8.59 15.67 -2.30
N HIS A 37 8.24 15.69 -3.58
CA HIS A 37 8.25 16.90 -4.39
C HIS A 37 7.15 17.89 -4.00
N LEU A 38 5.95 17.39 -3.68
CA LEU A 38 4.78 18.22 -3.37
C LEU A 38 4.73 18.69 -1.91
N SER A 39 5.39 17.95 -1.00
CA SER A 39 5.33 18.17 0.43
C SER A 39 6.51 18.99 0.96
N ASN A 40 6.25 19.83 1.94
CA ASN A 40 7.26 20.53 2.71
C ASN A 40 6.72 20.84 4.12
N LYS A 41 7.52 21.51 4.97
CA LYS A 41 7.16 21.78 6.38
C LYS A 41 5.88 22.62 6.57
N ASP A 42 5.36 23.25 5.53
CA ASP A 42 4.17 24.11 5.57
C ASP A 42 2.93 23.44 4.94
N LYS A 43 3.09 22.24 4.37
CA LYS A 43 2.02 21.51 3.69
C LYS A 43 1.45 20.41 4.58
N SER A 44 0.14 20.42 4.75
CA SER A 44 -0.62 19.38 5.44
C SER A 44 -1.01 18.26 4.47
N ILE A 45 -0.90 17.02 4.95
CA ILE A 45 -1.26 15.80 4.22
C ILE A 45 -2.49 15.17 4.88
N GLY A 46 -3.48 14.82 4.05
CA GLY A 46 -4.66 14.07 4.46
C GLY A 46 -4.70 12.73 3.77
N LEU A 47 -4.85 11.66 4.53
CA LEU A 47 -5.03 10.32 4.00
C LEU A 47 -6.48 9.85 4.14
N VAL A 48 -7.08 9.42 3.03
CA VAL A 48 -8.35 8.68 3.04
C VAL A 48 -8.08 7.23 2.65
N CYS A 49 -8.36 6.30 3.53
CA CYS A 49 -8.07 4.88 3.26
C CYS A 49 -9.12 3.97 3.91
N ILE A 50 -8.95 2.65 3.74
CA ILE A 50 -9.94 1.66 4.18
C ILE A 50 -9.68 1.23 5.64
N THR A 51 -8.41 1.15 6.05
CA THR A 51 -8.04 0.63 7.38
C THR A 51 -7.02 1.53 8.06
N ASP A 52 -7.09 1.54 9.39
CA ASP A 52 -6.12 2.15 10.30
C ASP A 52 -4.71 1.58 10.10
N LYS A 53 -4.58 0.26 9.94
CA LYS A 53 -3.29 -0.39 9.66
C LYS A 53 -2.65 0.13 8.38
N PHE A 54 -3.43 0.35 7.32
CA PHE A 54 -2.92 0.96 6.10
C PHE A 54 -2.43 2.39 6.35
N ALA A 55 -3.20 3.19 7.10
CA ALA A 55 -2.81 4.55 7.45
C ALA A 55 -1.50 4.62 8.22
N GLN A 56 -1.34 3.75 9.22
CA GLN A 56 -0.11 3.64 10.01
C GLN A 56 1.09 3.30 9.12
N ARG A 57 0.94 2.34 8.20
CA ARG A 57 2.00 1.95 7.26
C ARG A 57 2.39 3.11 6.34
N VAL A 58 1.42 3.79 5.71
CA VAL A 58 1.68 4.96 4.86
C VAL A 58 2.43 6.05 5.63
N PHE A 59 1.96 6.38 6.83
CA PHE A 59 2.61 7.36 7.69
C PHE A 59 4.06 6.97 8.01
N GLN A 60 4.29 5.71 8.35
CA GLN A 60 5.62 5.19 8.65
C GLN A 60 6.55 5.26 7.43
N SER A 61 6.09 4.85 6.24
CA SER A 61 6.88 4.93 5.01
C SER A 61 7.28 6.35 4.65
N ILE A 62 6.36 7.32 4.77
CA ILE A 62 6.65 8.75 4.52
C ILE A 62 7.68 9.27 5.53
N ARG A 63 7.52 8.94 6.82
CA ARG A 63 8.47 9.34 7.87
C ARG A 63 9.86 8.74 7.67
N GLN A 64 9.94 7.44 7.36
CA GLN A 64 11.20 6.73 7.13
C GLN A 64 11.95 7.27 5.91
N ALA A 65 11.22 7.71 4.88
CA ALA A 65 11.80 8.39 3.72
C ALA A 65 12.30 9.82 4.03
N GLY A 66 12.11 10.33 5.25
CA GLY A 66 12.55 11.66 5.66
C GLY A 66 11.72 12.82 5.10
N ILE A 67 10.59 12.52 4.44
CA ILE A 67 9.73 13.51 3.80
C ILE A 67 9.13 14.43 4.88
N LYS A 68 9.24 15.75 4.66
CA LYS A 68 8.76 16.78 5.60
C LYS A 68 7.35 17.22 5.25
N PHE A 69 6.52 17.39 6.27
CA PHE A 69 5.14 17.87 6.18
C PHE A 69 4.79 18.64 7.47
N LEU A 70 3.81 19.55 7.39
CA LEU A 70 3.30 20.28 8.55
C LEU A 70 2.53 19.36 9.51
N SER A 71 1.60 18.60 8.96
CA SER A 71 0.73 17.68 9.70
C SER A 71 0.31 16.52 8.82
N PHE A 72 0.14 15.34 9.41
CA PHE A 72 -0.44 14.18 8.75
C PHE A 72 -1.67 13.72 9.53
N LYS A 73 -2.81 13.69 8.87
CA LYS A 73 -4.09 13.22 9.43
C LYS A 73 -4.68 12.15 8.51
N PHE A 74 -5.46 11.22 9.05
CA PHE A 74 -6.14 10.21 8.24
C PHE A 74 -7.60 9.99 8.68
N THR A 75 -8.41 9.45 7.76
CA THR A 75 -9.76 8.96 8.03
C THR A 75 -10.00 7.63 7.32
N ILE A 76 -10.80 6.78 7.96
CA ILE A 76 -11.34 5.53 7.41
C ILE A 76 -12.86 5.59 7.21
N SER A 77 -13.44 6.79 7.36
CA SER A 77 -14.89 6.95 7.23
C SER A 77 -15.33 6.78 5.77
N HIS A 78 -16.45 6.07 5.59
CA HIS A 78 -17.17 5.97 4.32
C HIS A 78 -18.29 7.02 4.19
N ASP A 79 -18.52 7.82 5.22
CA ASP A 79 -19.51 8.89 5.19
C ASP A 79 -18.93 10.09 4.42
N THR A 80 -19.54 10.38 3.26
CA THR A 80 -19.12 11.45 2.35
C THR A 80 -19.00 12.81 3.04
N ASN A 81 -19.89 13.15 3.96
CA ASN A 81 -19.86 14.43 4.67
C ASN A 81 -18.71 14.48 5.68
N LYS A 82 -18.45 13.38 6.38
CA LYS A 82 -17.28 13.27 7.28
C LYS A 82 -15.98 13.35 6.50
N VAL A 83 -15.90 12.70 5.34
CA VAL A 83 -14.71 12.76 4.46
C VAL A 83 -14.51 14.17 3.93
N LYS A 84 -15.55 14.84 3.42
CA LYS A 84 -15.46 16.25 2.99
C LYS A 84 -14.95 17.15 4.10
N LYS A 85 -15.52 17.06 5.30
CA LYS A 85 -15.07 17.85 6.47
C LYS A 85 -13.61 17.56 6.84
N PHE A 86 -13.21 16.31 6.80
CA PHE A 86 -11.81 15.91 7.07
C PHE A 86 -10.83 16.52 6.06
N LEU A 87 -11.22 16.55 4.78
CA LEU A 87 -10.41 17.07 3.68
C LEU A 87 -10.31 18.61 3.66
N ILE A 88 -11.07 19.31 4.50
CA ILE A 88 -10.93 20.75 4.69
C ILE A 88 -9.51 21.07 5.18
N ASN A 89 -8.93 22.13 4.61
CA ASN A 89 -7.60 22.66 4.92
C ASN A 89 -6.45 21.66 4.69
N THR A 90 -6.64 20.69 3.81
CA THR A 90 -5.55 19.79 3.41
C THR A 90 -4.91 20.26 2.12
N ASN A 91 -3.58 20.30 2.09
CA ASN A 91 -2.86 20.78 0.91
C ASN A 91 -2.54 19.67 -0.09
N ILE A 92 -2.41 18.44 0.40
CA ILE A 92 -2.13 17.24 -0.38
C ILE A 92 -3.04 16.14 0.14
N VAL A 93 -3.65 15.38 -0.77
CA VAL A 93 -4.51 14.25 -0.42
C VAL A 93 -3.89 12.97 -0.93
N ILE A 94 -3.72 12.02 -0.03
CA ILE A 94 -3.29 10.66 -0.32
C ILE A 94 -4.50 9.75 -0.17
N THR A 95 -4.61 8.73 -1.01
CA THR A 95 -5.72 7.77 -0.96
C THR A 95 -5.25 6.34 -1.21
N SER A 96 -5.92 5.36 -0.60
CA SER A 96 -5.81 3.96 -1.04
C SER A 96 -6.48 3.77 -2.42
N PRO A 97 -6.07 2.78 -3.24
CA PRO A 97 -6.59 2.60 -4.60
C PRO A 97 -8.11 2.48 -4.68
N GLY A 98 -8.71 1.68 -3.78
CA GLY A 98 -10.16 1.48 -3.73
C GLY A 98 -10.98 2.74 -3.36
N ARG A 99 -10.33 3.84 -2.96
CA ARG A 99 -10.98 5.08 -2.52
C ARG A 99 -10.77 6.25 -3.50
N LYS A 100 -9.89 6.10 -4.51
CA LYS A 100 -9.45 7.21 -5.37
C LYS A 100 -10.60 7.94 -6.06
N LYS A 101 -11.43 7.21 -6.81
CA LYS A 101 -12.54 7.80 -7.59
C LYS A 101 -13.56 8.55 -6.74
N GLU A 102 -13.76 8.13 -5.49
CA GLU A 102 -14.65 8.84 -4.57
C GLU A 102 -13.99 10.12 -4.09
N VAL A 103 -12.75 10.02 -3.59
CA VAL A 103 -12.02 11.16 -3.01
C VAL A 103 -11.79 12.26 -4.04
N GLU A 104 -11.49 11.90 -5.29
CA GLU A 104 -11.32 12.82 -6.42
C GLU A 104 -12.53 13.74 -6.63
N LYS A 105 -13.75 13.23 -6.40
CA LYS A 105 -14.98 14.02 -6.51
C LYS A 105 -15.24 14.95 -5.32
N LEU A 106 -14.49 14.80 -4.23
CA LEU A 106 -14.69 15.54 -2.98
C LEU A 106 -13.69 16.69 -2.78
N ILE A 107 -12.67 16.77 -3.62
CA ILE A 107 -11.59 17.75 -3.53
C ILE A 107 -11.63 18.74 -4.70
N SER A 108 -11.03 19.91 -4.52
CA SER A 108 -10.77 20.82 -5.63
C SER A 108 -9.73 20.23 -6.58
N PRO A 109 -9.85 20.42 -7.91
CA PRO A 109 -8.84 20.00 -8.89
C PRO A 109 -7.43 20.55 -8.64
N GLN A 110 -7.31 21.63 -7.85
CA GLN A 110 -6.03 22.24 -7.49
C GLN A 110 -5.30 21.49 -6.36
N ILE A 111 -6.00 20.62 -5.61
CA ILE A 111 -5.42 19.83 -4.53
C ILE A 111 -4.82 18.56 -5.14
N PRO A 112 -3.50 18.34 -5.04
CA PRO A 112 -2.89 17.11 -5.55
C PRO A 112 -3.48 15.87 -4.88
N LEU A 113 -3.95 14.93 -5.69
CA LEU A 113 -4.43 13.61 -5.27
C LEU A 113 -3.42 12.54 -5.66
N ILE A 114 -2.91 11.82 -4.67
CA ILE A 114 -1.90 10.79 -4.85
C ILE A 114 -2.49 9.45 -4.42
N GLU A 115 -2.54 8.49 -5.34
CA GLU A 115 -2.86 7.12 -5.00
C GLU A 115 -1.62 6.42 -4.42
N PHE A 116 -1.75 5.85 -3.23
CA PHE A 116 -0.65 5.18 -2.54
C PHE A 116 -0.76 3.66 -2.70
N VAL A 117 0.18 3.06 -3.41
CA VAL A 117 0.19 1.64 -3.74
C VAL A 117 1.41 0.97 -3.11
N TYR A 118 1.18 -0.18 -2.47
CA TYR A 118 2.25 -1.09 -2.09
C TYR A 118 2.40 -2.17 -3.16
N VAL A 119 3.63 -2.42 -3.56
CA VAL A 119 4.00 -3.47 -4.51
C VAL A 119 4.99 -4.43 -3.84
N PRO A 120 5.06 -5.69 -4.26
CA PRO A 120 6.12 -6.56 -3.79
C PRO A 120 7.50 -5.96 -4.10
N ASP A 121 8.42 -6.07 -3.15
CA ASP A 121 9.78 -5.61 -3.35
C ASP A 121 10.50 -6.44 -4.44
N LYS A 122 11.66 -5.97 -4.90
CA LYS A 122 12.40 -6.63 -5.99
C LYS A 122 12.77 -8.09 -5.65
N GLY A 123 13.11 -8.35 -4.39
CA GLY A 123 13.46 -9.69 -3.91
C GLY A 123 12.26 -10.63 -3.98
N SER A 124 11.15 -10.22 -3.38
CA SER A 124 9.88 -10.96 -3.36
C SER A 124 9.31 -11.17 -4.76
N MET A 125 9.43 -10.19 -5.66
CA MET A 125 9.05 -10.36 -7.07
C MET A 125 9.86 -11.44 -7.76
N SER A 126 11.18 -11.50 -7.50
CA SER A 126 12.06 -12.51 -8.08
C SER A 126 11.71 -13.91 -7.55
N MET A 127 11.51 -14.03 -6.23
CA MET A 127 11.07 -15.28 -5.60
C MET A 127 9.71 -15.75 -6.13
N LEU A 128 8.74 -14.84 -6.29
CA LEU A 128 7.43 -15.17 -6.82
C LEU A 128 7.51 -15.69 -8.26
N LYS A 129 8.33 -15.06 -9.11
CA LYS A 129 8.56 -15.52 -10.49
C LYS A 129 9.15 -16.92 -10.53
N LEU A 130 10.16 -17.20 -9.69
CA LEU A 130 10.77 -18.53 -9.59
C LEU A 130 9.76 -19.58 -9.13
N ALA A 131 8.99 -19.29 -8.08
CA ALA A 131 7.96 -20.19 -7.59
C ALA A 131 6.91 -20.52 -8.66
N ILE A 132 6.48 -19.53 -9.45
CA ILE A 132 5.55 -19.75 -10.58
C ILE A 132 6.19 -20.63 -11.66
N LEU A 133 7.47 -20.41 -11.99
CA LEU A 133 8.19 -21.22 -12.97
C LEU A 133 8.34 -22.67 -12.52
N ASP A 134 8.64 -22.90 -11.25
CA ASP A 134 8.76 -24.25 -10.68
C ASP A 134 7.42 -25.00 -10.72
N ILE A 135 6.32 -24.33 -10.37
CA ILE A 135 4.96 -24.91 -10.47
C ILE A 135 4.62 -25.29 -11.92
N LYS A 136 4.95 -24.43 -12.89
CA LYS A 136 4.72 -24.72 -14.31
C LYS A 136 5.55 -25.91 -14.81
N ARG A 137 6.79 -26.06 -14.33
CA ARG A 137 7.63 -27.22 -14.66
C ARG A 137 7.09 -28.50 -14.05
N GLU A 138 6.66 -28.46 -12.79
CA GLU A 138 6.05 -29.60 -12.10
C GLU A 138 4.75 -30.06 -12.78
N GLY A 139 3.90 -29.12 -13.20
CA GLY A 139 2.67 -29.42 -13.97
C GLY A 139 2.95 -29.98 -15.37
N GLY A 140 3.97 -29.48 -16.07
CA GLY A 140 4.36 -29.97 -17.39
C GLY A 140 5.08 -31.34 -17.37
N ILE A 141 5.52 -31.83 -16.22
CA ILE A 141 6.06 -33.18 -16.04
C ILE A 141 4.92 -34.20 -15.84
N LEU A 142 3.80 -33.82 -15.20
CA LEU A 142 2.64 -34.70 -15.06
C LEU A 142 1.89 -34.97 -16.37
N GLU A 143 1.94 -34.07 -17.36
CA GLU A 143 1.31 -34.28 -18.68
C GLU A 143 2.12 -35.20 -19.62
N LYS A 144 3.32 -35.63 -19.23
CA LYS A 144 4.24 -36.42 -20.07
C LYS A 144 4.45 -37.87 -19.59
N ILE A 145 3.62 -38.38 -18.68
CA ILE A 145 3.67 -39.77 -18.18
C ILE A 145 2.37 -40.47 -18.53
#